data_AF-A0A959ZEG6-F1
#
_entry.id   AF-A0A959ZEG6-F1
#
_cell.length_a   1.000
_cell.length_b   1.000
_cell.length_c   1.000
_cell.angle_alpha   90.00
_cell.angle_beta   90.00
_cell.angle_gamma   90.00
#
_symmetry.space_group_name_H-M   'P 1'
#
loop_
_entity.id
_entity.type
_entity.pdbx_description
1 polymer ?
#
loop_
_entity_poly.entity_id
_entity_poly.type
_entity_poly.pdbx_seq_one_letter_code
_entity_poly.pdbx_strand_id
1 'polypeptide(L)'
;LDPDDVEPLVTEELGGSAVFAARFRECAARALLLPRRRPDRRQPLWQQRQRASQLLEVASRYPSFPIVLEALRECLQDVFDLPALDRLLRGIHSREISLVEVETQTASPFASSLLFDYVATYMYEGDTPNAERRATALSLDRELLRELLGQDELRELIDADALAEVEASLQHLTEQGQATDRDGLQQVLRRVGDLTADEAEARVGEGYSASSMLENLVGERRVVRVRINGEDRYIAAEDAGLYRDALGVSPPGGLPADFLEEREDPMVNLMARYARTRGPFPTSWPRERYGVDPTPALKELEAGGGLVRGEIRPGGTEREWCDAEVLRRIRRASLAHLRQEVEPADGAAYARFLASWQGIDRHRPLRRDARPGAGTDRLREILVPLQGVALTQSVWENDVLPRRLGSYSPTWLDELCTSGEVVWIGAGAIGRTDGRVALYFREDVRLAGPPPSNAKLTAPEGEVHDAIRERLAAGPAFWLDLAYELDHPAEELHSALWDLAFVGEITNDSFAPLRAPR
;
A
#
# COMPACT_ATOMS: atom_id res chain seq x y z
N LEU A 1 29.50 25.11 22.47
CA LEU A 1 28.41 26.00 22.92
C LEU A 1 28.84 26.57 24.25
N ASP A 2 28.94 27.89 24.35
CA ASP A 2 29.18 28.56 25.62
C ASP A 2 27.88 28.58 26.44
N PRO A 3 27.90 28.26 27.75
CA PRO A 3 26.69 28.32 28.59
C PRO A 3 25.99 29.69 28.55
N ASP A 4 26.76 30.78 28.46
CA ASP A 4 26.19 32.13 28.51
C ASP A 4 25.42 32.51 27.23
N ASP A 5 25.63 31.77 26.13
CA ASP A 5 24.99 32.01 24.83
C ASP A 5 23.78 31.08 24.56
N VAL A 6 23.48 30.11 25.43
CA VAL A 6 22.49 29.06 25.12
C VAL A 6 21.05 29.58 25.06
N GLU A 7 20.65 30.43 26.01
CA GLU A 7 19.30 30.99 26.09
C GLU A 7 18.95 31.88 24.89
N PRO A 8 19.82 32.83 24.45
CA PRO A 8 19.52 33.62 23.25
C PRO A 8 19.48 32.75 21.98
N LEU A 9 20.35 31.75 21.85
CA LEU A 9 20.34 30.83 20.70
C LEU A 9 19.07 29.99 20.62
N VAL A 10 18.61 29.41 21.75
CA VAL A 10 17.35 28.66 21.78
C VAL A 10 16.17 29.57 21.44
N THR A 11 16.18 30.81 21.92
CA THR A 11 15.12 31.78 21.65
C THR A 11 15.05 32.17 20.16
N GLU A 12 16.20 32.32 19.50
CA GLU A 12 16.31 32.63 18.07
C GLU A 12 15.75 31.49 17.21
N GLU A 13 16.16 30.25 17.48
CA GLU A 13 15.76 29.08 16.68
C GLU A 13 14.32 28.62 16.96
N LEU A 14 13.78 28.91 18.14
CA LEU A 14 12.46 28.43 18.57
C LEU A 14 11.35 28.84 17.59
N GLY A 15 11.42 30.04 17.01
CA GLY A 15 10.40 30.57 16.10
C GLY A 15 10.21 29.73 14.83
N GLY A 16 11.24 29.01 14.39
CA GLY A 16 11.19 28.10 13.23
C GLY A 16 10.82 26.65 13.58
N SER A 17 10.67 26.32 14.86
CA SER A 17 10.49 24.95 15.30
C SER A 17 9.05 24.42 15.18
N ALA A 18 8.91 23.11 14.98
CA ALA A 18 7.60 22.44 14.98
C ALA A 18 6.89 22.53 16.34
N VAL A 19 7.66 22.54 17.44
CA VAL A 19 7.13 22.66 18.82
C VAL A 19 6.46 24.02 19.00
N PHE A 20 7.10 25.10 18.54
CA PHE A 20 6.50 26.43 18.59
C PHE A 20 5.22 26.53 17.76
N ALA A 21 5.21 25.98 16.53
CA ALA A 21 4.01 25.95 15.70
C ALA A 21 2.85 25.18 16.37
N ALA A 22 3.16 24.08 17.07
CA ALA A 22 2.17 23.31 17.83
C ALA A 22 1.59 24.10 19.01
N ARG A 23 2.46 24.76 19.81
CA ARG A 23 2.05 25.56 20.97
C ARG A 23 1.29 26.82 20.58
N PHE A 24 1.70 27.48 19.49
CA PHE A 24 0.97 28.61 18.94
C PHE A 24 -0.46 28.25 18.56
N ARG A 25 -0.66 27.10 17.89
CA ARG A 25 -2.00 26.59 17.56
C ARG A 25 -2.84 26.35 18.80
N GLU A 26 -2.27 25.74 19.84
CA GLU A 26 -2.96 25.46 21.10
C GLU A 26 -3.33 26.75 21.84
N CYS A 27 -2.43 27.71 21.92
CA CYS A 27 -2.67 29.03 22.50
C CYS A 27 -3.76 29.80 21.72
N ALA A 28 -3.69 29.83 20.38
CA ALA A 28 -4.69 30.49 19.53
C ALA A 28 -6.08 29.85 19.65
N ALA A 29 -6.14 28.51 19.76
CA ALA A 29 -7.38 27.77 19.97
C ALA A 29 -7.98 28.03 21.36
N ARG A 30 -7.13 28.07 22.40
CA ARG A 30 -7.51 28.34 23.80
C ARG A 30 -8.00 29.78 23.99
N ALA A 31 -7.36 30.73 23.32
CA ALA A 31 -7.75 32.14 23.28
C ALA A 31 -8.97 32.43 22.37
N LEU A 32 -9.55 31.40 21.75
CA LEU A 32 -10.72 31.51 20.85
C LEU A 32 -10.50 32.42 19.63
N LEU A 33 -9.25 32.61 19.21
CA LEU A 33 -8.89 33.45 18.05
C LEU A 33 -9.06 32.74 16.71
N LEU A 34 -9.12 31.40 16.73
CA LEU A 34 -9.40 30.62 15.53
C LEU A 34 -10.91 30.66 15.23
N PRO A 35 -11.33 31.21 14.07
CA PRO A 35 -12.75 31.37 13.75
C PRO A 35 -13.44 30.00 13.74
N ARG A 36 -14.65 29.90 14.31
CA ARG A 36 -15.43 28.65 14.34
C ARG A 36 -16.61 28.73 13.36
N ARG A 37 -16.86 27.65 12.63
CA ARG A 37 -18.01 27.54 11.70
C ARG A 37 -19.34 27.38 12.44
N ARG A 38 -19.33 26.74 13.62
CA ARG A 38 -20.43 26.71 14.58
C ARG A 38 -19.87 26.79 16.01
N PRO A 39 -20.49 27.53 16.93
CA PRO A 39 -19.98 27.70 18.30
C PRO A 39 -20.16 26.47 19.19
N ASP A 40 -21.09 25.56 18.84
CA ASP A 40 -21.49 24.37 19.60
C ASP A 40 -20.58 23.14 19.39
N ARG A 41 -19.63 23.19 18.44
CA ARG A 41 -18.77 22.05 18.10
C ARG A 41 -17.29 22.41 18.05
N ARG A 42 -16.44 21.50 18.53
CA ARG A 42 -14.99 21.58 18.34
C ARG A 42 -14.65 21.44 16.85
N GLN A 43 -13.73 22.26 16.35
CA GLN A 43 -13.28 22.14 14.96
C GLN A 43 -12.40 20.90 14.77
N PRO A 44 -12.49 20.21 13.63
CA PRO A 44 -11.56 19.15 13.25
C PRO A 44 -10.10 19.63 13.32
N LEU A 45 -9.20 18.77 13.81
CA LEU A 45 -7.80 19.13 14.08
C LEU A 45 -7.06 19.63 12.82
N TRP A 46 -7.32 19.05 11.65
CA TRP A 46 -6.70 19.46 10.38
C TRP A 46 -7.07 20.91 10.00
N GLN A 47 -8.32 21.33 10.22
CA GLN A 47 -8.76 22.71 9.98
C GLN A 47 -8.12 23.68 10.97
N GLN A 48 -7.96 23.25 12.23
CA GLN A 48 -7.25 24.05 13.24
C GLN A 48 -5.78 24.25 12.85
N ARG A 49 -5.10 23.22 12.35
CA ARG A 49 -3.71 23.30 11.87
C ARG A 49 -3.57 24.29 10.71
N GLN A 50 -4.41 24.18 9.69
CA GLN A 50 -4.37 25.08 8.53
C GLN A 50 -4.59 26.55 8.93
N ARG A 51 -5.60 26.82 9.77
CA ARG A 51 -5.93 28.18 10.20
C ARG A 51 -4.90 28.78 11.15
N ALA A 52 -4.36 27.98 12.07
CA ALA A 52 -3.30 28.44 12.96
C ALA A 52 -2.01 28.73 12.21
N SER A 53 -1.67 27.95 11.18
CA SER A 53 -0.52 28.21 10.31
C SER A 53 -0.68 29.54 9.56
N GLN A 54 -1.84 29.78 8.94
CA GLN A 54 -2.15 31.06 8.28
C GLN A 54 -2.10 32.25 9.25
N LEU A 55 -2.60 32.07 10.47
CA LEU A 55 -2.54 33.10 11.51
C LEU A 55 -1.09 33.36 11.94
N LEU A 56 -0.28 32.31 12.09
CA LEU A 56 1.12 32.42 12.48
C LEU A 56 1.95 33.15 11.42
N GLU A 57 1.71 32.91 10.13
CA GLU A 57 2.39 33.59 9.02
C GLU A 57 2.20 35.12 9.04
N VAL A 58 1.06 35.58 9.55
CA VAL A 58 0.77 37.00 9.72
C VAL A 58 1.30 37.49 11.07
N ALA A 59 1.07 36.73 12.14
CA ALA A 59 1.45 37.09 13.51
C ALA A 59 2.97 37.14 13.72
N SER A 60 3.75 36.36 12.98
CA SER A 60 5.22 36.35 13.05
C SER A 60 5.85 37.70 12.68
N ARG A 61 5.13 38.55 11.94
CA ARG A 61 5.55 39.92 11.61
C ARG A 61 5.37 40.90 12.79
N TYR A 62 4.68 40.48 13.84
CA TYR A 62 4.37 41.28 15.02
C TYR A 62 4.86 40.56 16.29
N PRO A 63 6.13 40.75 16.69
CA PRO A 63 6.71 40.08 17.86
C PRO A 63 5.95 40.34 19.17
N SER A 64 5.23 41.47 19.25
CA SER A 64 4.39 41.83 20.38
C SER A 64 3.00 41.19 20.37
N PHE A 65 2.69 40.30 19.43
CA PHE A 65 1.39 39.63 19.37
C PHE A 65 1.22 38.72 20.60
N PRO A 66 0.17 38.90 21.43
CA PRO A 66 0.06 38.21 22.72
C PRO A 66 0.15 36.68 22.64
N ILE A 67 -0.33 36.08 21.56
CA ILE A 67 -0.27 34.61 21.38
C ILE A 67 1.12 34.14 20.99
N VAL A 68 1.89 34.96 20.27
CA VAL A 68 3.30 34.67 19.99
C VAL A 68 4.08 34.70 21.32
N LEU A 69 3.86 35.74 22.14
CA LEU A 69 4.50 35.86 23.46
C LEU A 69 4.14 34.70 24.40
N GLU A 70 2.86 34.31 24.46
CA GLU A 70 2.45 33.18 25.29
C GLU A 70 3.01 31.85 24.77
N ALA A 71 3.03 31.63 23.46
CA ALA A 71 3.62 30.42 22.89
C ALA A 71 5.13 30.35 23.14
N LEU A 72 5.85 31.48 23.04
CA LEU A 72 7.25 31.56 23.42
C LEU A 72 7.44 31.26 24.91
N ARG A 73 6.62 31.86 25.78
CA ARG A 73 6.67 31.59 27.23
C ARG A 73 6.42 30.13 27.56
N GLU A 74 5.37 29.52 26.99
CA GLU A 74 5.03 28.10 27.20
C GLU A 74 6.18 27.19 26.73
N CYS A 75 6.76 27.47 25.56
CA CYS A 75 7.92 26.71 25.08
C CYS A 75 9.14 26.83 25.99
N LEU A 76 9.53 28.05 26.39
CA LEU A 76 10.77 28.30 27.12
C LEU A 76 10.67 27.96 28.62
N GLN A 77 9.47 27.98 29.22
CA GLN A 77 9.28 27.77 30.66
C GLN A 77 8.57 26.46 31.02
N ASP A 78 7.65 25.98 30.18
CA ASP A 78 6.82 24.81 30.51
C ASP A 78 7.25 23.56 29.73
N VAL A 79 7.74 23.72 28.51
CA VAL A 79 8.19 22.60 27.66
C VAL A 79 9.69 22.34 27.81
N PHE A 80 10.50 23.39 27.75
CA PHE A 80 11.96 23.29 27.90
C PHE A 80 12.40 23.57 29.34
N ASP A 81 13.42 22.85 29.79
CA ASP A 81 14.11 23.11 31.06
C ASP A 81 15.47 23.78 30.77
N LEU A 82 15.42 25.07 30.44
CA LEU A 82 16.62 25.87 30.19
C LEU A 82 17.57 25.93 31.41
N PRO A 83 17.08 26.05 32.66
CA PRO A 83 17.96 25.99 33.83
C PRO A 83 18.72 24.67 33.96
N ALA A 84 18.11 23.52 33.62
CA ALA A 84 18.83 22.25 33.60
C ALA A 84 19.86 22.18 32.47
N LEU A 85 19.55 22.72 31.28
CA LEU A 85 20.49 22.79 30.16
C LEU A 85 21.71 23.66 30.50
N ASP A 86 21.51 24.85 31.09
CA ASP A 86 22.59 25.73 31.55
C ASP A 86 23.50 24.99 32.55
N ARG A 87 22.93 24.32 33.57
CA ARG A 87 23.71 23.53 34.53
C ARG A 87 24.53 22.44 33.86
N LEU A 88 23.97 21.75 32.87
CA LEU A 88 24.66 20.67 32.15
C LEU A 88 25.82 21.22 31.31
N LEU A 89 25.61 22.33 30.58
CA LEU A 89 26.67 22.97 29.81
C LEU A 89 27.78 23.52 30.72
N ARG A 90 27.43 24.13 31.85
CA ARG A 90 28.41 24.58 32.85
C ARG A 90 29.19 23.41 33.44
N GLY A 91 28.55 22.29 33.74
CA GLY A 91 29.20 21.07 34.21
C GLY A 91 30.18 20.46 33.20
N ILE A 92 29.85 20.53 31.90
CA ILE A 92 30.77 20.14 30.83
C ILE A 92 31.95 21.13 30.74
N HIS A 93 31.67 22.45 30.79
CA HIS A 93 32.70 23.49 30.70
C HIS A 93 33.67 23.45 31.90
N SER A 94 33.17 23.21 33.12
CA SER A 94 33.97 23.05 34.34
C SER A 94 34.68 21.71 34.43
N ARG A 95 34.43 20.78 33.49
CA ARG A 95 34.91 19.38 33.47
C ARG A 95 34.43 18.53 34.64
N GLU A 96 33.36 18.93 35.32
CA GLU A 96 32.64 18.06 36.26
C GLU A 96 31.91 16.93 35.52
N ILE A 97 31.49 17.18 34.28
CA ILE A 97 30.89 16.20 33.36
C ILE A 97 31.89 15.91 32.24
N SER A 98 32.29 14.65 32.11
CA SER A 98 33.18 14.19 31.04
C SER A 98 32.41 13.85 29.76
N LEU A 99 32.89 14.32 28.61
CA LEU A 99 32.44 13.91 27.29
C LEU A 99 33.45 12.92 26.69
N VAL A 100 32.97 11.79 26.16
CA VAL A 100 33.81 10.79 25.48
C VAL A 100 33.24 10.56 24.09
N GLU A 101 34.08 10.75 23.07
CA GLU A 101 33.74 10.45 21.68
C GLU A 101 34.12 8.99 21.38
N VAL A 102 33.17 8.22 20.86
CA VAL A 102 33.36 6.83 20.48
C VAL A 102 32.78 6.63 19.09
N GLU A 103 33.61 6.14 18.17
CA GLU A 103 33.17 5.70 16.84
C GLU A 103 32.95 4.19 16.87
N THR A 104 31.73 3.76 16.57
CA THR A 104 31.36 2.34 16.52
C THR A 104 30.98 1.95 15.10
N GLN A 105 31.30 0.72 14.69
CA GLN A 105 30.90 0.21 13.38
C GLN A 105 29.39 -0.03 13.26
N THR A 106 28.71 -0.19 14.40
CA THR A 106 27.25 -0.37 14.50
C THR A 106 26.69 0.46 15.67
N ALA A 107 25.39 0.75 15.66
CA ALA A 107 24.73 1.48 16.75
C ALA A 107 24.85 0.70 18.08
N SER A 108 25.19 1.40 19.17
CA SER A 108 25.21 0.80 20.51
C SER A 108 23.78 0.53 21.02
N PRO A 109 23.58 -0.34 22.05
CA PRO A 109 22.26 -0.59 22.62
C PRO A 109 21.53 0.67 23.11
N PHE A 110 22.26 1.72 23.50
CA PHE A 110 21.66 2.99 23.90
C PHE A 110 21.25 3.82 22.67
N ALA A 111 22.09 3.85 21.64
CA ALA A 111 21.76 4.54 20.39
C ALA A 111 20.62 3.85 19.62
N SER A 112 20.56 2.51 19.63
CA SER A 112 19.48 1.76 19.00
C SER A 112 18.12 2.07 19.63
N SER A 113 18.05 2.24 20.95
CA SER A 113 16.81 2.64 21.62
C SER A 113 16.30 4.04 21.19
N LEU A 114 17.21 4.99 20.94
CA LEU A 114 16.85 6.33 20.48
C LEU A 114 16.40 6.35 19.01
N LEU A 115 17.07 5.55 18.16
CA LEU A 115 16.63 5.32 16.79
C LEU A 115 15.24 4.66 16.76
N PHE A 116 14.97 3.75 17.69
CA PHE A 116 13.68 3.08 17.83
C PHE A 116 12.55 4.06 18.18
N ASP A 117 12.74 4.93 19.17
CA ASP A 117 11.73 5.93 19.58
C ASP A 117 11.40 6.93 18.44
N TYR A 118 12.43 7.35 17.69
CA TYR A 118 12.27 8.21 16.52
C TYR A 118 11.42 7.53 15.42
N VAL A 119 11.69 6.23 15.18
CA VAL A 119 10.98 5.43 14.17
C VAL A 119 9.57 5.08 14.62
N ALA A 120 9.35 4.72 15.89
CA ALA A 120 8.03 4.42 16.44
C ALA A 120 7.11 5.65 16.35
N THR A 121 7.63 6.84 16.64
CA THR A 121 6.88 8.10 16.48
C THR A 121 6.39 8.29 15.04
N TYR A 122 7.24 8.03 14.05
CA TYR A 122 6.87 8.08 12.63
C TYR A 122 5.95 6.91 12.19
N MET A 123 6.12 5.72 12.78
CA MET A 123 5.35 4.51 12.45
C MET A 123 3.90 4.60 12.93
N TYR A 124 3.65 5.34 14.02
CA TYR A 124 2.31 5.57 14.58
C TYR A 124 1.69 6.93 14.22
N GLU A 125 2.38 7.75 13.42
CA GLU A 125 1.88 9.08 13.00
C GLU A 125 0.93 9.05 11.78
N GLY A 126 0.72 7.90 11.11
CA GLY A 126 -0.04 7.83 9.85
C GLY A 126 -1.04 6.69 9.71
N ASP A 127 -2.25 7.03 9.24
CA ASP A 127 -3.26 6.12 8.66
C ASP A 127 -2.83 5.72 7.22
N THR A 128 -1.57 5.27 7.07
CA THR A 128 -0.96 4.95 5.78
C THR A 128 -1.27 3.51 5.33
N PRO A 129 -1.53 3.27 4.03
CA PRO A 129 -1.77 1.93 3.48
C PRO A 129 -0.69 0.92 3.86
N ASN A 130 -1.07 -0.36 4.03
CA ASN A 130 -0.16 -1.44 4.42
C ASN A 130 1.11 -1.53 3.53
N ALA A 131 1.01 -1.19 2.24
CA ALA A 131 2.12 -1.20 1.30
C ALA A 131 3.17 -0.10 1.59
N GLU A 132 2.74 1.11 1.98
CA GLU A 132 3.66 2.19 2.39
C GLU A 132 4.33 1.89 3.74
N ARG A 133 3.60 1.23 4.65
CA ARG A 133 4.17 0.69 5.90
C ARG A 133 5.28 -0.34 5.62
N ARG A 134 5.04 -1.29 4.71
CA ARG A 134 6.06 -2.28 4.28
C ARG A 134 7.25 -1.63 3.59
N ALA A 135 7.02 -0.64 2.74
CA ALA A 135 8.09 0.07 2.05
C ALA A 135 9.00 0.87 3.00
N THR A 136 8.41 1.43 4.06
CA THR A 136 9.13 2.16 5.11
C THR A 136 9.89 1.20 6.04
N ALA A 137 9.29 0.07 6.42
CA ALA A 137 9.96 -0.96 7.20
C ALA A 137 11.19 -1.54 6.48
N LEU A 138 11.11 -1.73 5.16
CA LEU A 138 12.24 -2.18 4.33
C LEU A 138 13.33 -1.11 4.12
N SER A 139 13.05 0.16 4.41
CA SER A 139 14.02 1.27 4.35
C SER A 139 14.80 1.47 5.66
N LEU A 140 14.42 0.76 6.74
CA LEU A 140 15.06 0.84 8.04
C LEU A 140 16.35 0.00 8.11
N ASP A 141 17.26 0.44 8.99
CA ASP A 141 18.62 -0.06 9.08
C ASP A 141 18.72 -1.52 9.59
N ARG A 142 19.75 -2.21 9.08
CA ARG A 142 19.94 -3.67 9.05
C ARG A 142 19.96 -4.38 10.42
N GLU A 143 20.38 -3.70 11.49
CA GLU A 143 20.42 -4.27 12.85
C GLU A 143 19.13 -4.04 13.64
N LEU A 144 18.42 -2.93 13.43
CA LEU A 144 17.24 -2.57 14.24
C LEU A 144 16.05 -3.50 13.93
N LEU A 145 15.86 -3.81 12.66
CA LEU A 145 14.86 -4.80 12.21
C LEU A 145 15.17 -6.21 12.71
N ARG A 146 16.46 -6.53 12.89
CA ARG A 146 16.96 -7.83 13.33
C ARG A 146 16.67 -8.09 14.82
N GLU A 147 16.60 -7.03 15.63
CA GLU A 147 16.15 -7.09 17.04
C GLU A 147 14.62 -7.01 17.19
N LEU A 148 13.92 -6.33 16.28
CA LEU A 148 12.47 -6.04 16.41
C LEU A 148 11.54 -7.13 15.89
N LEU A 149 11.87 -7.78 14.78
CA LEU A 149 10.91 -8.64 14.07
C LEU A 149 11.14 -10.14 14.33
N GLY A 150 12.12 -10.47 15.18
CA GLY A 150 12.74 -11.80 15.11
C GLY A 150 13.32 -12.04 13.71
N GLN A 151 13.97 -13.18 13.49
CA GLN A 151 14.39 -13.53 12.13
C GLN A 151 13.21 -13.95 11.23
N ASP A 152 11.99 -13.94 11.76
CA ASP A 152 10.86 -14.72 11.27
C ASP A 152 9.94 -13.93 10.30
N GLU A 153 10.07 -12.59 10.20
CA GLU A 153 9.18 -11.77 9.34
C GLU A 153 9.82 -11.32 8.00
N LEU A 154 11.08 -11.65 7.74
CA LEU A 154 11.74 -11.29 6.47
C LEU A 154 11.10 -11.97 5.24
N ARG A 155 10.55 -13.19 5.43
CA ARG A 155 9.83 -13.93 4.39
C ARG A 155 8.56 -13.22 3.92
N GLU A 156 7.91 -12.44 4.80
CA GLU A 156 6.65 -11.75 4.49
C GLU A 156 6.87 -10.43 3.74
N LEU A 157 8.08 -9.87 3.80
CA LEU A 157 8.44 -8.60 3.17
C LEU A 157 9.03 -8.75 1.77
N ILE A 158 9.48 -9.95 1.41
CA ILE A 158 10.08 -10.23 0.11
C ILE A 158 9.01 -10.72 -0.85
N ASP A 159 8.88 -10.01 -1.96
CA ASP A 159 8.01 -10.41 -3.06
C ASP A 159 8.61 -11.60 -3.82
N ALA A 160 7.80 -12.62 -4.09
CA ALA A 160 8.25 -13.88 -4.68
C ALA A 160 8.69 -13.73 -6.15
N ASP A 161 8.00 -12.88 -6.91
CA ASP A 161 8.32 -12.62 -8.31
C ASP A 161 9.62 -11.82 -8.43
N ALA A 162 9.77 -10.78 -7.60
CA ALA A 162 11.01 -10.00 -7.52
C ALA A 162 12.22 -10.86 -7.12
N LEU A 163 12.03 -11.85 -6.22
CA LEU A 163 13.08 -12.81 -5.89
C LEU A 163 13.45 -13.65 -7.13
N ALA A 164 12.46 -14.22 -7.82
CA ALA A 164 12.68 -15.04 -9.00
C ALA A 164 13.40 -14.27 -10.13
N GLU A 165 13.03 -13.01 -10.36
CA GLU A 165 13.69 -12.13 -11.33
C GLU A 165 15.18 -11.89 -10.99
N VAL A 166 15.47 -11.60 -9.72
CA VAL A 166 16.85 -11.40 -9.27
C VAL A 166 17.65 -12.69 -9.38
N GLU A 167 17.09 -13.84 -8.99
CA GLU A 167 17.74 -15.15 -9.13
C GLU A 167 18.03 -15.48 -10.60
N ALA A 168 17.06 -15.28 -11.50
CA ALA A 168 17.25 -15.49 -12.94
C ALA A 168 18.34 -14.58 -13.50
N SER A 169 18.39 -13.31 -13.08
CA SER A 169 19.42 -12.37 -13.52
C SER A 169 20.81 -12.75 -13.00
N LEU A 170 20.93 -13.15 -11.73
CA LEU A 170 22.21 -13.59 -11.15
C LEU A 170 22.74 -14.86 -11.82
N GLN A 171 21.83 -15.73 -12.27
CA GLN A 171 22.15 -16.97 -12.96
C GLN A 171 22.30 -16.83 -14.47
N HIS A 172 22.23 -15.61 -15.03
CA HIS A 172 22.33 -15.37 -16.48
C HIS A 172 21.24 -16.10 -17.31
N LEU A 173 20.04 -16.26 -16.73
CA LEU A 173 18.88 -16.90 -17.38
C LEU A 173 17.95 -15.90 -18.07
N THR A 174 18.14 -14.61 -17.83
CA THR A 174 17.42 -13.54 -18.55
C THR A 174 17.98 -13.36 -19.95
N GLU A 175 17.15 -13.00 -20.93
CA GLU A 175 17.58 -12.77 -22.33
C GLU A 175 18.81 -11.87 -22.46
N GLN A 176 18.90 -10.79 -21.66
CA GLN A 176 20.04 -9.85 -21.66
C GLN A 176 21.33 -10.44 -21.07
N GLY A 177 21.22 -11.49 -20.27
CA GLY A 177 22.32 -12.11 -19.54
C GLY A 177 22.87 -13.37 -20.21
N GLN A 178 22.12 -13.96 -21.15
CA GLN A 178 22.51 -15.18 -21.85
C GLN A 178 23.72 -14.93 -22.76
N ALA A 179 24.57 -15.94 -22.88
CA ALA A 179 25.73 -15.90 -23.75
C ALA A 179 25.33 -16.12 -25.22
N THR A 180 25.76 -15.23 -26.10
CA THR A 180 25.57 -15.33 -27.56
C THR A 180 26.86 -15.74 -28.29
N ASP A 181 27.96 -15.90 -27.57
CA ASP A 181 29.22 -16.37 -28.13
C ASP A 181 30.06 -17.12 -27.06
N ARG A 182 31.22 -17.65 -27.51
CA ARG A 182 32.13 -18.43 -26.67
C ARG A 182 32.75 -17.60 -25.53
N ASP A 183 33.00 -16.32 -25.78
CA ASP A 183 33.61 -15.44 -24.80
C ASP A 183 32.61 -15.10 -23.69
N GLY A 184 31.35 -14.85 -24.07
CA GLY A 184 30.20 -14.73 -23.18
C GLY A 184 30.03 -15.96 -22.28
N LEU A 185 30.07 -17.17 -22.85
CA LEU A 185 29.94 -18.40 -22.05
C LEU A 185 31.12 -18.57 -21.07
N GLN A 186 32.35 -18.20 -21.48
CA GLN A 186 33.48 -18.19 -20.55
C GLN A 186 33.27 -17.18 -19.41
N GLN A 187 32.72 -16.00 -19.68
CA GLN A 187 32.43 -15.01 -18.63
C GLN A 187 31.35 -15.50 -17.67
N VAL A 188 30.31 -16.18 -18.19
CA VAL A 188 29.29 -16.83 -17.34
C VAL A 188 29.94 -17.86 -16.41
N LEU A 189 30.84 -18.72 -16.91
CA LEU A 189 31.58 -19.69 -16.09
C LEU A 189 32.47 -19.02 -15.03
N ARG A 190 33.16 -17.93 -15.35
CA ARG A 190 33.96 -17.17 -14.37
C ARG A 190 33.09 -16.62 -13.24
N ARG A 191 31.90 -16.11 -13.59
CA ARG A 191 31.00 -15.47 -12.63
C ARG A 191 30.23 -16.48 -11.79
N VAL A 192 29.57 -17.44 -12.42
CA VAL A 192 28.71 -18.45 -11.76
C VAL A 192 29.53 -19.55 -11.09
N GLY A 193 30.67 -19.92 -11.68
CA GLY A 193 31.50 -21.03 -11.23
C GLY A 193 31.28 -22.29 -12.06
N ASP A 194 31.00 -23.41 -11.39
CA ASP A 194 30.83 -24.72 -12.02
C ASP A 194 29.45 -24.85 -12.67
N LEU A 195 29.41 -25.35 -13.90
CA LEU A 195 28.16 -25.65 -14.62
C LEU A 195 28.18 -27.07 -15.18
N THR A 196 27.03 -27.75 -15.15
CA THR A 196 26.79 -28.94 -15.99
C THR A 196 26.57 -28.52 -17.46
N ALA A 197 26.57 -29.49 -18.37
CA ALA A 197 26.25 -29.21 -19.78
C ALA A 197 24.84 -28.63 -19.93
N ASP A 198 23.86 -29.19 -19.22
CA ASP A 198 22.47 -28.72 -19.25
C ASP A 198 22.31 -27.32 -18.63
N GLU A 199 23.02 -27.06 -17.53
CA GLU A 199 23.06 -25.73 -16.92
C GLU A 199 23.71 -24.71 -17.86
N ALA A 200 24.77 -25.08 -18.58
CA ALA A 200 25.38 -24.19 -19.57
C ALA A 200 24.42 -23.88 -20.73
N GLU A 201 23.67 -24.87 -21.21
CA GLU A 201 22.68 -24.71 -22.29
C GLU A 201 21.57 -23.71 -21.89
N ALA A 202 21.08 -23.76 -20.64
CA ALA A 202 20.09 -22.81 -20.14
C ALA A 202 20.56 -21.34 -20.08
N ARG A 203 21.88 -21.10 -20.18
CA ARG A 203 22.51 -19.77 -20.10
C ARG A 203 23.02 -19.27 -21.45
N VAL A 204 22.66 -19.94 -22.53
CA VAL A 204 23.01 -19.58 -23.91
C VAL A 204 21.76 -19.10 -24.63
N GLY A 205 21.90 -18.10 -25.51
CA GLY A 205 20.80 -17.51 -26.25
C GLY A 205 20.20 -18.47 -27.29
N GLU A 206 18.95 -18.21 -27.69
CA GLU A 206 18.29 -19.02 -28.72
C GLU A 206 19.08 -19.06 -30.04
N GLY A 207 19.27 -20.25 -30.61
CA GLY A 207 20.03 -20.46 -31.84
C GLY A 207 21.54 -20.71 -31.64
N TYR A 208 22.03 -20.66 -30.41
CA TYR A 208 23.39 -21.03 -30.04
C TYR A 208 23.40 -22.36 -29.28
N SER A 209 24.54 -23.07 -29.31
CA SER A 209 24.69 -24.38 -28.66
C SER A 209 25.83 -24.33 -27.63
N ALA A 210 25.51 -24.54 -26.35
CA ALA A 210 26.52 -24.51 -25.29
C ALA A 210 27.49 -25.67 -25.43
N SER A 211 27.03 -26.86 -25.83
CA SER A 211 27.90 -28.02 -26.05
C SER A 211 29.03 -27.72 -27.05
N SER A 212 28.70 -27.15 -28.22
CA SER A 212 29.70 -26.77 -29.22
C SER A 212 30.66 -25.68 -28.70
N MET A 213 30.14 -24.69 -27.96
CA MET A 213 30.99 -23.64 -27.36
C MET A 213 31.94 -24.21 -26.31
N LEU A 214 31.46 -25.08 -25.43
CA LEU A 214 32.25 -25.74 -24.38
C LEU A 214 33.33 -26.64 -24.95
N GLU A 215 33.03 -27.42 -25.99
CA GLU A 215 34.02 -28.28 -26.67
C GLU A 215 35.18 -27.44 -27.23
N ASN A 216 34.88 -26.32 -27.89
CA ASN A 216 35.90 -25.40 -28.39
C ASN A 216 36.71 -24.76 -27.25
N LEU A 217 36.05 -24.30 -26.18
CA LEU A 217 36.72 -23.69 -25.03
C LEU A 217 37.62 -24.68 -24.27
N VAL A 218 37.23 -25.96 -24.23
CA VAL A 218 38.05 -27.04 -23.68
C VAL A 218 39.25 -27.32 -24.58
N GLY A 219 39.07 -27.34 -25.90
CA GLY A 219 40.16 -27.46 -26.88
C GLY A 219 41.18 -26.31 -26.78
N GLU A 220 40.70 -25.09 -26.55
CA GLU A 220 41.51 -23.88 -26.30
C GLU A 220 42.11 -23.81 -24.88
N ARG A 221 41.79 -24.77 -24.00
CA ARG A 221 42.19 -24.80 -22.56
C ARG A 221 41.76 -23.58 -21.75
N ARG A 222 40.68 -22.91 -22.17
CA ARG A 222 40.05 -21.80 -21.44
C ARG A 222 39.05 -22.27 -20.38
N VAL A 223 38.52 -23.47 -20.59
CA VAL A 223 37.58 -24.19 -19.71
C VAL A 223 38.11 -25.59 -19.49
N VAL A 224 37.92 -26.15 -18.31
CA VAL A 224 38.28 -27.54 -17.99
C VAL A 224 37.08 -28.31 -17.48
N ARG A 225 37.05 -29.60 -17.80
CA ARG A 225 36.07 -30.55 -17.29
C ARG A 225 36.63 -31.23 -16.04
N VAL A 226 35.92 -31.13 -14.94
CA VAL A 226 36.26 -31.72 -13.63
C VAL A 226 35.09 -32.58 -13.14
N ARG A 227 35.39 -33.56 -12.30
CA ARG A 227 34.40 -34.46 -11.70
C ARG A 227 34.10 -34.00 -10.27
N ILE A 228 32.94 -33.40 -10.03
CA ILE A 228 32.51 -32.90 -8.72
C ILE A 228 31.33 -33.74 -8.24
N ASN A 229 31.44 -34.32 -7.04
CA ASN A 229 30.40 -35.17 -6.44
C ASN A 229 29.81 -36.24 -7.40
N GLY A 230 30.66 -36.84 -8.25
CA GLY A 230 30.25 -37.88 -9.19
C GLY A 230 29.74 -37.38 -10.56
N GLU A 231 29.57 -36.07 -10.76
CA GLU A 231 29.10 -35.46 -12.01
C GLU A 231 30.20 -34.72 -12.77
N ASP A 232 30.19 -34.79 -14.10
CA ASP A 232 31.09 -34.02 -14.95
C ASP A 232 30.61 -32.57 -15.05
N ARG A 233 31.48 -31.63 -14.69
CA ARG A 233 31.19 -30.18 -14.68
C ARG A 233 32.30 -29.39 -15.35
N TYR A 234 31.92 -28.26 -15.91
CA TYR A 234 32.81 -27.32 -16.57
C TYR A 234 33.12 -26.16 -15.62
N ILE A 235 34.39 -25.80 -15.51
CA ILE A 235 34.88 -24.64 -14.75
C ILE A 235 35.84 -23.83 -15.62
N ALA A 236 35.99 -22.55 -15.33
CA ALA A 236 37.05 -21.75 -15.94
C ALA A 236 38.43 -22.34 -15.58
N ALA A 237 39.35 -22.41 -16.54
CA ALA A 237 40.68 -22.98 -16.32
C ALA A 237 41.47 -22.28 -15.21
N GLU A 238 41.25 -20.97 -15.02
CA GLU A 238 41.88 -20.14 -14.00
C GLU A 238 41.45 -20.48 -12.56
N ASP A 239 40.32 -21.17 -12.40
CA ASP A 239 39.80 -21.59 -11.10
C ASP A 239 40.15 -23.04 -10.77
N ALA A 240 40.96 -23.71 -11.61
CA ALA A 240 41.36 -25.09 -11.39
C ALA A 240 42.03 -25.29 -10.02
N GLY A 241 42.93 -24.39 -9.61
CA GLY A 241 43.54 -24.38 -8.28
C GLY A 241 42.51 -24.20 -7.16
N LEU A 242 41.59 -23.24 -7.30
CA LEU A 242 40.51 -22.99 -6.33
C LEU A 242 39.67 -24.24 -6.07
N TYR A 243 39.24 -24.92 -7.14
CA TYR A 243 38.42 -26.14 -7.01
C TYR A 243 39.25 -27.33 -6.47
N ARG A 244 40.51 -27.47 -6.88
CA ARG A 244 41.42 -28.50 -6.35
C ARG A 244 41.57 -28.34 -4.83
N ASP A 245 41.83 -27.13 -4.36
CA ASP A 245 42.14 -26.88 -2.95
C ASP A 245 40.87 -26.88 -2.08
N ALA A 246 39.74 -26.41 -2.61
CA ALA A 246 38.46 -26.42 -1.89
C ALA A 246 37.81 -27.81 -1.83
N LEU A 247 37.77 -28.55 -2.95
CA LEU A 247 36.97 -29.77 -3.10
C LEU A 247 37.81 -31.05 -3.29
N GLY A 248 39.13 -30.94 -3.43
CA GLY A 248 40.00 -32.08 -3.73
C GLY A 248 39.87 -32.63 -5.15
N VAL A 249 39.33 -31.85 -6.09
CA VAL A 249 39.22 -32.30 -7.49
C VAL A 249 40.57 -32.32 -8.20
N SER A 250 40.77 -33.31 -9.06
CA SER A 250 41.97 -33.44 -9.89
C SER A 250 41.80 -32.67 -11.20
N PRO A 251 42.47 -31.52 -11.41
CA PRO A 251 42.40 -30.82 -12.68
C PRO A 251 43.12 -31.58 -13.79
N PRO A 252 42.70 -31.47 -15.06
CA PRO A 252 43.39 -32.11 -16.17
C PRO A 252 44.80 -31.53 -16.37
N GLY A 253 45.73 -32.36 -16.85
CA GLY A 253 47.11 -31.94 -17.12
C GLY A 253 47.22 -30.94 -18.28
N GLY A 254 48.27 -30.10 -18.25
CA GLY A 254 48.58 -29.15 -19.32
C GLY A 254 48.05 -27.72 -19.11
N LEU A 255 47.63 -27.40 -17.89
CA LEU A 255 47.32 -26.03 -17.45
C LEU A 255 48.60 -25.25 -17.08
N PRO A 256 48.63 -23.92 -17.28
CA PRO A 256 49.69 -23.06 -16.75
C PRO A 256 49.84 -23.20 -15.24
N ALA A 257 51.09 -23.06 -14.73
CA ALA A 257 51.39 -23.15 -13.31
C ALA A 257 50.63 -22.10 -12.47
N ASP A 258 50.49 -20.88 -13.01
CA ASP A 258 49.77 -19.76 -12.39
C ASP A 258 48.30 -20.12 -12.05
N PHE A 259 47.66 -21.02 -12.80
CA PHE A 259 46.27 -21.44 -12.54
C PHE A 259 46.16 -22.50 -11.44
N LEU A 260 47.29 -23.01 -10.97
CA LEU A 260 47.42 -24.05 -9.95
C LEU A 260 48.06 -23.53 -8.66
N GLU A 261 48.33 -22.22 -8.57
CA GLU A 261 48.78 -21.58 -7.34
C GLU A 261 47.76 -21.78 -6.21
N GLU A 262 48.26 -22.05 -5.00
CA GLU A 262 47.43 -22.16 -3.82
C GLU A 262 46.76 -20.82 -3.51
N ARG A 263 45.46 -20.85 -3.25
CA ARG A 263 44.70 -19.68 -2.82
C ARG A 263 44.44 -19.75 -1.32
N GLU A 264 44.52 -18.61 -0.64
CA GLU A 264 44.07 -18.47 0.74
C GLU A 264 42.57 -18.76 0.83
N ASP A 265 42.18 -19.50 1.87
CA ASP A 265 40.80 -19.88 2.21
C ASP A 265 39.95 -20.26 0.98
N PRO A 266 40.32 -21.34 0.26
CA PRO A 266 39.72 -21.68 -1.03
C PRO A 266 38.23 -22.02 -0.89
N MET A 267 37.82 -22.62 0.23
CA MET A 267 36.41 -22.91 0.52
C MET A 267 35.61 -21.62 0.75
N VAL A 268 36.16 -20.64 1.46
CA VAL A 268 35.52 -19.34 1.72
C VAL A 268 35.31 -18.60 0.41
N ASN A 269 36.32 -18.56 -0.46
CA ASN A 269 36.23 -17.96 -1.78
C ASN A 269 35.19 -18.67 -2.68
N LEU A 270 35.14 -20.01 -2.66
CA LEU A 270 34.15 -20.77 -3.41
C LEU A 270 32.73 -20.48 -2.93
N MET A 271 32.50 -20.46 -1.60
CA MET A 271 31.19 -20.15 -1.02
C MET A 271 30.77 -18.70 -1.22
N ALA A 272 31.71 -17.75 -1.18
CA ALA A 272 31.43 -16.34 -1.49
C ALA A 272 30.95 -16.18 -2.93
N ARG A 273 31.60 -16.83 -3.90
CA ARG A 273 31.12 -16.86 -5.29
C ARG A 273 29.77 -17.55 -5.42
N TYR A 274 29.59 -18.68 -4.75
CA TYR A 274 28.32 -19.42 -4.75
C TYR A 274 27.16 -18.54 -4.29
N ALA A 275 27.37 -17.76 -3.22
CA ALA A 275 26.36 -16.88 -2.66
C ALA A 275 26.08 -15.63 -3.51
N ARG A 276 27.10 -15.05 -4.15
CA ARG A 276 26.92 -13.87 -5.02
C ARG A 276 26.10 -14.13 -6.28
N THR A 277 25.92 -15.39 -6.63
CA THR A 277 25.26 -15.79 -7.88
C THR A 277 23.89 -16.40 -7.64
N ARG A 278 23.48 -16.60 -6.39
CA ARG A 278 22.20 -17.23 -6.03
C ARG A 278 21.43 -16.34 -5.07
N GLY A 279 20.11 -16.49 -5.04
CA GLY A 279 19.30 -15.94 -3.97
C GLY A 279 19.50 -16.69 -2.66
N PRO A 280 18.63 -16.52 -1.66
CA PRO A 280 18.73 -17.18 -0.37
C PRO A 280 18.75 -18.71 -0.52
N PHE A 281 19.72 -19.38 0.11
CA PHE A 281 19.89 -20.83 -0.02
C PHE A 281 20.08 -21.52 1.34
N PRO A 282 19.51 -22.72 1.56
CA PRO A 282 19.79 -23.53 2.74
C PRO A 282 21.18 -24.17 2.64
N THR A 283 21.70 -24.65 3.78
CA THR A 283 23.02 -25.31 3.84
C THR A 283 23.07 -26.61 3.03
N SER A 284 21.92 -27.26 2.81
CA SER A 284 21.79 -28.50 2.03
C SER A 284 22.20 -28.33 0.57
N TRP A 285 21.88 -27.19 -0.06
CA TRP A 285 22.15 -26.98 -1.49
C TRP A 285 23.65 -27.05 -1.86
N PRO A 286 24.56 -26.26 -1.25
CA PRO A 286 25.99 -26.40 -1.54
C PRO A 286 26.55 -27.75 -1.06
N ARG A 287 26.00 -28.35 0.00
CA ARG A 287 26.40 -29.69 0.46
C ARG A 287 26.10 -30.77 -0.58
N GLU A 288 24.89 -30.78 -1.14
CA GLU A 288 24.48 -31.69 -2.20
C GLU A 288 25.24 -31.41 -3.51
N ARG A 289 25.47 -30.12 -3.82
CA ARG A 289 26.17 -29.72 -5.05
C ARG A 289 27.63 -30.14 -5.06
N TYR A 290 28.33 -30.05 -3.93
CA TYR A 290 29.78 -30.25 -3.85
C TYR A 290 30.22 -31.50 -3.09
N GLY A 291 29.32 -32.15 -2.34
CA GLY A 291 29.63 -33.36 -1.56
C GLY A 291 30.50 -33.11 -0.31
N VAL A 292 30.70 -31.85 0.07
CA VAL A 292 31.51 -31.41 1.22
C VAL A 292 30.66 -30.61 2.20
N ASP A 293 31.13 -30.40 3.43
CA ASP A 293 30.46 -29.55 4.41
C ASP A 293 30.88 -28.08 4.27
N PRO A 294 30.00 -27.18 3.78
CA PRO A 294 30.34 -25.76 3.59
C PRO A 294 30.20 -24.94 4.88
N THR A 295 29.68 -25.53 5.97
CA THR A 295 29.29 -24.80 7.19
C THR A 295 30.40 -23.94 7.80
N PRO A 296 31.67 -24.40 7.91
CA PRO A 296 32.74 -23.57 8.47
C PRO A 296 32.97 -22.29 7.67
N ALA A 297 33.05 -22.41 6.34
CA ALA A 297 33.25 -21.27 5.45
C ALA A 297 32.05 -20.31 5.44
N LEU A 298 30.82 -20.83 5.51
CA LEU A 298 29.62 -19.99 5.59
C LEU A 298 29.57 -19.18 6.90
N LYS A 299 29.97 -19.79 8.03
CA LYS A 299 30.06 -19.11 9.33
C LYS A 299 31.15 -18.04 9.34
N GLU A 300 32.27 -18.29 8.69
CA GLU A 300 33.34 -17.30 8.56
C GLU A 300 32.90 -16.09 7.72
N LEU A 301 32.21 -16.33 6.60
CA LEU A 301 31.62 -15.27 5.79
C LEU A 301 30.51 -14.49 6.53
N GLU A 302 29.74 -15.15 7.39
CA GLU A 302 28.78 -14.49 8.28
C GLU A 302 29.47 -13.60 9.31
N ALA A 303 30.54 -14.09 9.95
CA ALA A 303 31.33 -13.32 10.91
C ALA A 303 32.02 -12.11 10.25
N GLY A 304 32.47 -12.25 9.00
CA GLY A 304 33.02 -11.17 8.17
C GLY A 304 31.95 -10.25 7.55
N GLY A 305 30.66 -10.51 7.76
CA GLY A 305 29.55 -9.69 7.26
C GLY A 305 29.25 -9.82 5.77
N GLY A 306 29.88 -10.75 5.06
CA GLY A 306 29.62 -11.06 3.65
C GLY A 306 28.33 -11.85 3.43
N LEU A 307 27.95 -12.69 4.40
CA LEU A 307 26.68 -13.42 4.39
C LEU A 307 25.76 -13.00 5.53
N VAL A 308 24.46 -13.11 5.26
CA VAL A 308 23.39 -12.94 6.23
C VAL A 308 22.67 -14.28 6.38
N ARG A 309 22.42 -14.67 7.63
CA ARG A 309 21.64 -15.87 7.97
C ARG A 309 20.26 -15.49 8.52
N GLY A 310 19.21 -16.07 7.96
CA GLY A 310 17.84 -15.83 8.43
C GLY A 310 16.78 -16.57 7.61
N GLU A 311 15.52 -16.32 7.92
CA GLU A 311 14.38 -16.84 7.19
C GLU A 311 14.01 -15.86 6.06
N ILE A 312 14.51 -16.09 4.84
CA ILE A 312 14.50 -15.05 3.79
C ILE A 312 13.56 -15.40 2.63
N ARG A 313 13.62 -16.64 2.11
CA ARG A 313 12.81 -17.05 0.96
C ARG A 313 11.31 -17.10 1.32
N PRO A 314 10.43 -16.50 0.50
CA PRO A 314 8.98 -16.61 0.67
C PRO A 314 8.53 -18.07 0.63
N GLY A 315 7.73 -18.49 1.63
CA GLY A 315 7.26 -19.88 1.74
C GLY A 315 8.31 -20.91 2.17
N GLY A 316 9.54 -20.50 2.46
CA GLY A 316 10.55 -21.36 3.06
C GLY A 316 10.21 -21.72 4.51
N THR A 317 10.85 -22.76 5.04
CA THR A 317 10.66 -23.25 6.42
C THR A 317 11.96 -23.35 7.21
N GLU A 318 13.11 -23.19 6.56
CA GLU A 318 14.43 -23.29 7.19
C GLU A 318 15.18 -21.95 7.15
N ARG A 319 16.22 -21.84 7.98
CA ARG A 319 17.16 -20.72 7.94
C ARG A 319 18.14 -20.88 6.78
N GLU A 320 18.25 -19.82 6.00
CA GLU A 320 19.01 -19.73 4.76
C GLU A 320 20.16 -18.74 4.90
N TRP A 321 21.08 -18.84 3.95
CA TRP A 321 22.20 -17.94 3.76
C TRP A 321 21.94 -17.07 2.53
N CYS A 322 22.26 -15.79 2.60
CA CYS A 322 22.20 -14.89 1.46
C CYS A 322 23.37 -13.91 1.48
N ASP A 323 23.96 -13.64 0.32
CA ASP A 323 24.96 -12.58 0.17
C ASP A 323 24.34 -11.21 0.49
N ALA A 324 25.07 -10.36 1.22
CA ALA A 324 24.55 -9.09 1.71
C ALA A 324 24.20 -8.10 0.58
N GLU A 325 24.90 -8.13 -0.56
CA GLU A 325 24.59 -7.31 -1.74
C GLU A 325 23.39 -7.89 -2.51
N VAL A 326 23.33 -9.21 -2.64
CA VAL A 326 22.19 -9.89 -3.27
C VAL A 326 20.91 -9.62 -2.50
N LEU A 327 20.93 -9.73 -1.17
CA LEU A 327 19.77 -9.42 -0.34
C LEU A 327 19.31 -7.97 -0.53
N ARG A 328 20.24 -7.02 -0.65
CA ARG A 328 19.93 -5.61 -0.96
C ARG A 328 19.32 -5.43 -2.35
N ARG A 329 19.75 -6.23 -3.33
CA ARG A 329 19.17 -6.22 -4.68
C ARG A 329 17.75 -6.79 -4.68
N ILE A 330 17.51 -7.91 -3.98
CA ILE A 330 16.19 -8.51 -3.80
C ILE A 330 15.23 -7.51 -3.15
N ARG A 331 15.62 -6.90 -2.03
CA ARG A 331 14.79 -5.89 -1.34
C ARG A 331 14.42 -4.72 -2.24
N ARG A 332 15.38 -4.18 -3.01
CA ARG A 332 15.10 -3.09 -3.96
C ARG A 332 14.12 -3.50 -5.06
N ALA A 333 14.23 -4.73 -5.56
CA ALA A 333 13.31 -5.27 -6.55
C ALA A 333 11.90 -5.45 -5.95
N SER A 334 11.79 -6.06 -4.76
CA SER A 334 10.49 -6.23 -4.07
C SER A 334 9.82 -4.88 -3.76
N LEU A 335 10.61 -3.86 -3.37
CA LEU A 335 10.11 -2.49 -3.18
C LEU A 335 9.60 -1.88 -4.48
N ALA A 336 10.29 -2.11 -5.60
CA ALA A 336 9.85 -1.60 -6.89
C ALA A 336 8.52 -2.24 -7.32
N HIS A 337 8.37 -3.56 -7.11
CA HIS A 337 7.14 -4.28 -7.41
C HIS A 337 5.97 -3.73 -6.58
N LEU A 338 6.16 -3.57 -5.26
CA LEU A 338 5.14 -3.00 -4.36
C LEU A 338 4.77 -1.55 -4.74
N ARG A 339 5.70 -0.76 -5.25
CA ARG A 339 5.41 0.61 -5.71
C ARG A 339 4.61 0.63 -7.01
N GLN A 340 4.85 -0.32 -7.92
CA GLN A 340 4.07 -0.46 -9.14
C GLN A 340 2.60 -0.81 -8.85
N GLU A 341 2.34 -1.61 -7.81
CA GLU A 341 0.97 -1.91 -7.39
C GLU A 341 0.19 -0.69 -6.87
N VAL A 342 0.90 0.33 -6.37
CA VAL A 342 0.32 1.54 -5.76
C VAL A 342 0.45 2.76 -6.70
N GLU A 343 0.94 2.56 -7.92
CA GLU A 343 1.15 3.67 -8.85
C GLU A 343 -0.20 4.33 -9.19
N PRO A 344 -0.32 5.66 -9.02
CA PRO A 344 -1.57 6.36 -9.31
C PRO A 344 -1.92 6.18 -10.79
N ALA A 345 -3.07 5.55 -11.04
CA ALA A 345 -3.59 5.41 -12.39
C ALA A 345 -3.79 6.79 -13.02
N ASP A 346 -3.46 6.90 -14.31
CA ASP A 346 -3.67 8.14 -15.04
C ASP A 346 -5.17 8.52 -15.09
N GLY A 347 -5.46 9.80 -15.32
CA GLY A 347 -6.85 10.29 -15.36
C GLY A 347 -7.71 9.61 -16.43
N ALA A 348 -7.12 9.15 -17.54
CA ALA A 348 -7.84 8.46 -18.61
C ALA A 348 -8.18 7.01 -18.22
N ALA A 349 -7.31 6.32 -17.51
CA ALA A 349 -7.52 5.00 -16.93
C ALA A 349 -8.63 5.05 -15.87
N TYR A 350 -8.61 6.06 -15.00
CA TYR A 350 -9.68 6.29 -14.03
C TYR A 350 -11.03 6.57 -14.72
N ALA A 351 -11.05 7.41 -15.76
CA ALA A 351 -12.28 7.69 -16.50
C ALA A 351 -12.88 6.43 -17.17
N ARG A 352 -12.03 5.59 -17.80
CA ARG A 352 -12.46 4.30 -18.37
C ARG A 352 -12.99 3.34 -17.30
N PHE A 353 -12.28 3.25 -16.18
CA PHE A 353 -12.70 2.43 -15.04
C PHE A 353 -14.07 2.89 -14.52
N LEU A 354 -14.28 4.18 -14.27
CA LEU A 354 -15.56 4.70 -13.79
C LEU A 354 -16.72 4.39 -14.76
N ALA A 355 -16.52 4.60 -16.05
CA ALA A 355 -17.55 4.29 -17.05
C ALA A 355 -17.90 2.80 -17.07
N SER A 356 -16.91 1.93 -16.97
CA SER A 356 -17.12 0.47 -16.87
C SER A 356 -17.77 0.07 -15.55
N TRP A 357 -17.32 0.64 -14.43
CA TRP A 357 -17.82 0.34 -13.09
C TRP A 357 -19.29 0.72 -12.94
N GLN A 358 -19.68 1.87 -13.51
CA GLN A 358 -21.06 2.34 -13.53
C GLN A 358 -21.94 1.65 -14.59
N GLY A 359 -21.38 0.68 -15.34
CA GLY A 359 -22.10 -0.06 -16.37
C GLY A 359 -22.50 0.77 -17.59
N ILE A 360 -21.82 1.89 -17.86
CA ILE A 360 -22.09 2.79 -18.99
C ILE A 360 -21.31 2.34 -20.24
N ASP A 361 -20.16 1.70 -20.05
CA ASP A 361 -19.37 1.17 -21.17
C ASP A 361 -19.91 -0.19 -21.66
N ARG A 362 -19.88 -0.39 -22.97
CA ARG A 362 -20.58 -1.43 -23.72
C ARG A 362 -20.39 -2.83 -23.11
N HIS A 363 -21.52 -3.42 -22.70
CA HIS A 363 -21.76 -4.88 -22.69
C HIS A 363 -20.74 -5.77 -21.97
N ARG A 364 -20.10 -5.29 -20.90
CA ARG A 364 -19.41 -6.19 -19.97
C ARG A 364 -20.31 -6.51 -18.77
N PRO A 365 -20.51 -7.78 -18.44
CA PRO A 365 -21.16 -8.13 -17.18
C PRO A 365 -20.30 -7.67 -15.99
N LEU A 366 -20.93 -7.17 -14.91
CA LEU A 366 -20.21 -6.72 -13.70
C LEU A 366 -19.38 -7.83 -13.05
N ARG A 367 -19.69 -9.10 -13.35
CA ARG A 367 -18.95 -10.30 -12.96
C ARG A 367 -18.43 -11.04 -14.19
N ARG A 368 -17.26 -11.68 -14.07
CA ARG A 368 -16.64 -12.47 -15.15
C ARG A 368 -17.54 -13.61 -15.65
N ASP A 369 -18.52 -14.02 -14.82
CA ASP A 369 -19.39 -15.18 -15.04
C ASP A 369 -20.83 -14.80 -15.41
N ALA A 370 -21.19 -13.52 -15.36
CA ALA A 370 -22.54 -13.07 -15.69
C ALA A 370 -22.71 -13.06 -17.22
N ARG A 371 -23.87 -13.50 -17.71
CA ARG A 371 -24.16 -13.49 -19.16
C ARG A 371 -24.53 -12.06 -19.59
N PRO A 372 -24.11 -11.58 -20.78
CA PRO A 372 -24.72 -10.39 -21.35
C PRO A 372 -26.21 -10.67 -21.54
N GLY A 373 -27.07 -9.91 -20.84
CA GLY A 373 -28.49 -10.20 -20.78
C GLY A 373 -29.33 -8.99 -20.38
N ALA A 374 -30.56 -8.99 -20.87
CA ALA A 374 -31.65 -8.09 -20.54
C ALA A 374 -32.59 -8.77 -19.53
N GLY A 375 -33.22 -8.01 -18.64
CA GLY A 375 -34.18 -8.54 -17.65
C GLY A 375 -34.03 -7.97 -16.24
N THR A 376 -34.87 -8.47 -15.33
CA THR A 376 -34.93 -8.07 -13.92
C THR A 376 -33.64 -8.34 -13.16
N ASP A 377 -32.96 -9.48 -13.39
CA ASP A 377 -31.68 -9.81 -12.75
C ASP A 377 -30.59 -8.76 -13.04
N ARG A 378 -30.48 -8.32 -14.30
CA ARG A 378 -29.51 -7.30 -14.69
C ARG A 378 -29.87 -5.92 -14.14
N LEU A 379 -31.17 -5.61 -14.08
CA LEU A 379 -31.65 -4.38 -13.44
C LEU A 379 -31.26 -4.35 -11.96
N ARG A 380 -31.37 -5.48 -11.23
CA ARG A 380 -30.91 -5.56 -9.83
C ARG A 380 -29.44 -5.21 -9.70
N GLU A 381 -28.56 -5.81 -10.51
CA GLU A 381 -27.12 -5.53 -10.48
C GLU A 381 -26.79 -4.05 -10.69
N ILE A 382 -27.51 -3.39 -11.61
CA ILE A 382 -27.30 -1.97 -11.94
C ILE A 382 -27.83 -1.04 -10.83
N LEU A 383 -28.89 -1.45 -10.12
CA LEU A 383 -29.45 -0.65 -9.04
C LEU A 383 -28.56 -0.62 -7.79
N VAL A 384 -27.75 -1.66 -7.53
CA VAL A 384 -26.86 -1.74 -6.35
C VAL A 384 -26.01 -0.46 -6.16
N PRO A 385 -25.20 -0.01 -7.14
CA PRO A 385 -24.41 1.23 -6.99
C PRO A 385 -25.22 2.52 -7.10
N LEU A 386 -26.50 2.46 -7.49
CA LEU A 386 -27.35 3.64 -7.72
C LEU A 386 -28.37 3.88 -6.61
N GLN A 387 -28.33 3.10 -5.53
CA GLN A 387 -29.23 3.29 -4.40
C GLN A 387 -29.07 4.68 -3.78
N GLY A 388 -30.21 5.32 -3.49
CA GLY A 388 -30.23 6.66 -2.92
C GLY A 388 -29.96 7.82 -3.88
N VAL A 389 -29.71 7.55 -5.16
CA VAL A 389 -29.60 8.61 -6.18
C VAL A 389 -30.99 9.17 -6.48
N ALA A 390 -31.21 10.46 -6.20
CA ALA A 390 -32.49 11.13 -6.38
C ALA A 390 -32.63 11.74 -7.79
N LEU A 391 -33.47 11.14 -8.64
CA LEU A 391 -33.73 11.58 -10.03
C LEU A 391 -35.24 11.58 -10.31
N THR A 392 -35.68 12.30 -11.35
CA THR A 392 -37.08 12.21 -11.81
C THR A 392 -37.35 10.86 -12.46
N GLN A 393 -38.62 10.45 -12.52
CA GLN A 393 -39.05 9.23 -13.22
C GLN A 393 -38.56 9.22 -14.67
N SER A 394 -38.65 10.36 -15.36
CA SER A 394 -38.23 10.50 -16.76
C SER A 394 -36.73 10.28 -16.94
N VAL A 395 -35.88 10.79 -16.04
CA VAL A 395 -34.43 10.61 -16.12
C VAL A 395 -34.04 9.17 -15.80
N TRP A 396 -34.72 8.53 -14.84
CA TRP A 396 -34.53 7.11 -14.55
C TRP A 396 -34.80 6.24 -15.78
N GLU A 397 -35.98 6.40 -16.39
CA GLU A 397 -36.45 5.49 -17.44
C GLU A 397 -35.98 5.83 -18.84
N ASN A 398 -35.59 7.08 -19.12
CA ASN A 398 -35.13 7.50 -20.46
C ASN A 398 -33.61 7.61 -20.58
N ASP A 399 -32.91 7.98 -19.50
CA ASP A 399 -31.47 8.28 -19.56
C ASP A 399 -30.61 7.28 -18.78
N VAL A 400 -30.97 6.98 -17.53
CA VAL A 400 -30.08 6.24 -16.62
C VAL A 400 -30.13 4.74 -16.83
N LEU A 401 -31.34 4.16 -16.82
CA LEU A 401 -31.53 2.70 -16.97
C LEU A 401 -31.28 2.24 -18.41
N PRO A 402 -31.81 2.90 -19.47
CA PRO A 402 -31.57 2.44 -20.84
C PRO A 402 -30.09 2.43 -21.24
N ARG A 403 -29.31 3.43 -20.82
CA ARG A 403 -27.88 3.50 -21.14
C ARG A 403 -27.04 2.40 -20.48
N ARG A 404 -27.51 1.83 -19.37
CA ARG A 404 -26.80 0.76 -18.63
C ARG A 404 -27.31 -0.64 -18.96
N LEU A 405 -28.58 -0.75 -19.33
CA LEU A 405 -29.22 -2.03 -19.69
C LEU A 405 -29.22 -2.31 -21.20
N GLY A 406 -29.05 -1.28 -22.04
CA GLY A 406 -29.17 -1.36 -23.50
C GLY A 406 -30.64 -1.44 -23.97
N SER A 407 -31.41 -2.37 -23.43
CA SER A 407 -32.85 -2.51 -23.70
C SER A 407 -33.61 -2.51 -22.37
N TYR A 408 -34.10 -1.37 -21.90
CA TYR A 408 -34.87 -1.27 -20.66
C TYR A 408 -36.38 -1.44 -20.93
N SER A 409 -37.06 -2.23 -20.10
CA SER A 409 -38.52 -2.30 -20.07
C SER A 409 -39.03 -1.79 -18.71
N PRO A 410 -39.98 -0.82 -18.68
CA PRO A 410 -40.60 -0.34 -17.45
C PRO A 410 -41.22 -1.46 -16.59
N THR A 411 -41.67 -2.54 -17.23
CA THR A 411 -42.27 -3.71 -16.56
C THR A 411 -41.32 -4.38 -15.58
N TRP A 412 -40.00 -4.32 -15.80
CA TRP A 412 -39.03 -4.95 -14.90
C TRP A 412 -38.92 -4.20 -13.58
N LEU A 413 -38.99 -2.87 -13.61
CA LEU A 413 -38.99 -2.07 -12.39
C LEU A 413 -40.30 -2.26 -11.62
N ASP A 414 -41.42 -2.38 -12.34
CA ASP A 414 -42.72 -2.68 -11.73
C ASP A 414 -42.72 -4.06 -11.06
N GLU A 415 -42.14 -5.08 -11.71
CA GLU A 415 -42.01 -6.42 -11.17
C GLU A 415 -41.19 -6.43 -9.87
N LEU A 416 -40.06 -5.73 -9.85
CA LEU A 416 -39.21 -5.60 -8.66
C LEU A 416 -39.86 -4.80 -7.51
N CYS A 417 -40.67 -3.79 -7.84
CA CYS A 417 -41.42 -3.04 -6.82
C CYS A 417 -42.55 -3.89 -6.25
N THR A 418 -43.31 -4.55 -7.12
CA THR A 418 -44.48 -5.38 -6.74
C THR A 418 -44.05 -6.62 -5.96
N SER A 419 -42.89 -7.21 -6.28
CA SER A 419 -42.30 -8.30 -5.47
C SER A 419 -41.81 -7.84 -4.10
N GLY A 420 -41.72 -6.52 -3.88
CA GLY A 420 -41.26 -5.89 -2.66
C GLY A 420 -39.73 -5.88 -2.50
N GLU A 421 -38.99 -6.27 -3.52
CA GLU A 421 -37.52 -6.25 -3.50
C GLU A 421 -36.97 -4.81 -3.56
N VAL A 422 -37.57 -3.99 -4.43
CA VAL A 422 -37.22 -2.58 -4.61
C VAL A 422 -38.31 -1.70 -4.04
N VAL A 423 -37.90 -0.61 -3.39
CA VAL A 423 -38.79 0.46 -2.92
C VAL A 423 -38.26 1.79 -3.43
N TRP A 424 -39.16 2.73 -3.67
CA TRP A 424 -38.79 4.10 -4.03
C TRP A 424 -39.14 5.06 -2.88
N ILE A 425 -38.30 6.08 -2.68
CA ILE A 425 -38.53 7.12 -1.68
C ILE A 425 -38.48 8.47 -2.39
N GLY A 426 -39.47 9.33 -2.16
CA GLY A 426 -39.46 10.68 -2.67
C GLY A 426 -38.33 11.52 -2.10
N ALA A 427 -37.79 12.41 -2.94
CA ALA A 427 -36.60 13.20 -2.69
C ALA A 427 -36.80 14.67 -3.09
N GLY A 428 -38.00 15.19 -2.81
CA GLY A 428 -38.44 16.55 -3.10
C GLY A 428 -39.23 16.68 -4.40
N ALA A 429 -40.26 17.53 -4.35
CA ALA A 429 -41.08 17.88 -5.50
C ALA A 429 -40.35 18.84 -6.45
N ILE A 430 -40.66 18.74 -7.74
CA ILE A 430 -40.26 19.66 -8.80
C ILE A 430 -41.54 20.21 -9.43
N GLY A 431 -41.89 21.43 -9.06
CA GLY A 431 -43.17 22.02 -9.48
C GLY A 431 -44.36 21.37 -8.79
N ARG A 432 -45.53 21.39 -9.44
CA ARG A 432 -46.79 20.90 -8.86
C ARG A 432 -47.09 19.43 -9.18
N THR A 433 -46.40 18.84 -10.15
CA THR A 433 -46.80 17.55 -10.74
C THR A 433 -45.67 16.52 -10.85
N ASP A 434 -44.40 16.91 -10.65
CA ASP A 434 -43.24 16.02 -10.76
C ASP A 434 -42.40 16.09 -9.49
N GLY A 435 -41.47 15.14 -9.32
CA GLY A 435 -40.57 15.10 -8.20
C GLY A 435 -39.46 14.08 -8.38
N ARG A 436 -38.43 14.21 -7.55
CA ARG A 436 -37.32 13.26 -7.55
C ARG A 436 -37.69 12.08 -6.69
N VAL A 437 -37.25 10.90 -7.12
CA VAL A 437 -37.35 9.66 -6.36
C VAL A 437 -36.00 8.95 -6.38
N ALA A 438 -35.69 8.28 -5.29
CA ALA A 438 -34.54 7.42 -5.17
C ALA A 438 -34.99 5.98 -5.00
N LEU A 439 -34.32 5.06 -5.67
CA LEU A 439 -34.57 3.63 -5.59
C LEU A 439 -33.67 3.00 -4.51
N TYR A 440 -34.19 2.03 -3.80
CA TYR A 440 -33.48 1.25 -2.79
C TYR A 440 -33.93 -0.21 -2.84
N PHE A 441 -33.05 -1.12 -2.47
CA PHE A 441 -33.46 -2.44 -2.03
C PHE A 441 -34.05 -2.35 -0.63
N ARG A 442 -35.13 -3.10 -0.38
CA ARG A 442 -35.84 -3.08 0.91
C ARG A 442 -34.95 -3.48 2.09
N GLU A 443 -33.94 -4.33 1.86
CA GLU A 443 -32.97 -4.72 2.88
C GLU A 443 -31.99 -3.60 3.24
N ASP A 444 -31.58 -2.81 2.25
CA ASP A 444 -30.55 -1.77 2.39
C ASP A 444 -31.11 -0.45 2.91
N VAL A 445 -32.38 -0.16 2.65
CA VAL A 445 -33.00 1.13 3.01
C VAL A 445 -32.91 1.46 4.51
N ARG A 446 -32.91 0.43 5.38
CA ARG A 446 -32.79 0.61 6.84
C ARG A 446 -31.38 1.04 7.27
N LEU A 447 -30.36 0.63 6.51
CA LEU A 447 -28.96 0.97 6.77
C LEU A 447 -28.56 2.27 6.07
N ALA A 448 -29.02 2.46 4.82
CA ALA A 448 -28.72 3.64 4.02
C ALA A 448 -29.47 4.90 4.51
N GLY A 449 -30.69 4.73 5.03
CA GLY A 449 -31.56 5.83 5.43
C GLY A 449 -32.22 6.55 4.23
N PRO A 450 -33.00 7.61 4.49
CA PRO A 450 -33.65 8.39 3.43
C PRO A 450 -32.62 9.14 2.56
N PRO A 451 -32.99 9.53 1.33
CA PRO A 451 -32.09 10.30 0.47
C PRO A 451 -31.55 11.56 1.17
N PRO A 452 -30.25 11.91 1.04
CA PRO A 452 -29.65 13.05 1.74
C PRO A 452 -30.33 14.40 1.48
N SER A 453 -31.03 14.54 0.35
CA SER A 453 -31.84 15.71 0.01
C SER A 453 -33.00 15.93 0.99
N ASN A 454 -33.52 14.88 1.61
CA ASN A 454 -34.71 14.94 2.47
C ASN A 454 -34.44 15.67 3.78
N ALA A 455 -33.18 15.74 4.22
CA ALA A 455 -32.78 16.49 5.42
C ALA A 455 -33.10 18.00 5.35
N LYS A 456 -33.41 18.52 4.15
CA LYS A 456 -33.78 19.93 3.94
C LYS A 456 -35.26 20.14 3.64
N LEU A 457 -36.04 19.06 3.55
CA LEU A 457 -37.46 19.13 3.26
C LEU A 457 -38.24 19.35 4.56
N THR A 458 -39.24 20.22 4.51
CA THR A 458 -40.20 20.42 5.60
C THR A 458 -41.32 19.40 5.47
N ALA A 459 -41.68 18.78 6.59
CA ALA A 459 -42.83 17.88 6.65
C ALA A 459 -44.11 18.66 6.29
N PRO A 460 -44.98 18.13 5.41
CA PRO A 460 -46.26 18.76 5.10
C PRO A 460 -47.16 18.76 6.33
N GLU A 461 -47.79 19.89 6.63
CA GLU A 461 -48.70 20.05 7.79
C GLU A 461 -50.14 20.26 7.28
N GLY A 462 -51.12 19.65 7.95
CA GLY A 462 -52.54 19.80 7.61
C GLY A 462 -53.39 18.64 8.09
N GLU A 463 -54.68 18.92 8.32
CA GLU A 463 -55.66 17.92 8.81
C GLU A 463 -55.75 16.70 7.88
N VAL A 464 -55.73 16.92 6.56
CA VAL A 464 -55.76 15.87 5.54
C VAL A 464 -54.47 15.02 5.56
N HIS A 465 -53.30 15.66 5.71
CA HIS A 465 -52.00 14.97 5.79
C HIS A 465 -51.92 14.11 7.05
N ASP A 466 -52.40 14.61 8.19
CA ASP A 466 -52.41 13.89 9.46
C ASP A 466 -53.38 12.69 9.44
N ALA A 467 -54.56 12.86 8.84
CA ALA A 467 -55.53 11.77 8.66
C ALA A 467 -54.96 10.63 7.79
N ILE A 468 -54.22 10.97 6.72
CA ILE A 468 -53.53 9.98 5.89
C ILE A 468 -52.43 9.26 6.69
N ARG A 469 -51.62 9.99 7.47
CA ARG A 469 -50.57 9.39 8.31
C ARG A 469 -51.14 8.41 9.33
N GLU A 470 -52.20 8.80 10.03
CA GLU A 470 -52.87 7.96 11.02
C GLU A 470 -53.41 6.68 10.36
N ARG A 471 -54.03 6.81 9.19
CA ARG A 471 -54.58 5.66 8.47
C ARG A 471 -53.50 4.70 7.95
N LEU A 472 -52.42 5.22 7.40
CA LEU A 472 -51.31 4.39 6.89
C LEU A 472 -50.45 3.80 8.00
N ALA A 473 -50.44 4.40 9.20
CA ALA A 473 -49.81 3.81 10.37
C ALA A 473 -50.49 2.50 10.82
N ALA A 474 -51.81 2.35 10.56
CA ALA A 474 -52.54 1.12 10.84
C ALA A 474 -52.26 -0.01 9.82
N GLY A 475 -51.83 0.33 8.61
CA GLY A 475 -51.45 -0.63 7.57
C GLY A 475 -51.59 -0.07 6.15
N PRO A 476 -51.09 -0.79 5.13
CA PRO A 476 -51.23 -0.40 3.73
C PRO A 476 -52.71 -0.32 3.34
N ALA A 477 -53.05 0.59 2.44
CA ALA A 477 -54.41 0.83 1.97
C ALA A 477 -54.41 1.11 0.47
N PHE A 478 -55.46 0.68 -0.24
CA PHE A 478 -55.66 1.10 -1.63
C PHE A 478 -56.29 2.49 -1.67
N TRP A 479 -56.18 3.15 -2.82
CA TRP A 479 -56.80 4.47 -3.04
C TRP A 479 -58.30 4.49 -2.74
N LEU A 480 -59.04 3.43 -3.11
CA LEU A 480 -60.47 3.33 -2.86
C LEU A 480 -60.80 3.24 -1.37
N ASP A 481 -59.95 2.58 -0.58
CA ASP A 481 -60.11 2.49 0.88
C ASP A 481 -59.88 3.86 1.50
N LEU A 482 -58.81 4.56 1.09
CA LEU A 482 -58.52 5.92 1.57
C LEU A 482 -59.65 6.90 1.22
N ALA A 483 -60.17 6.86 0.00
CA ALA A 483 -61.25 7.77 -0.44
C ALA A 483 -62.61 7.47 0.23
N TYR A 484 -62.82 6.24 0.72
CA TYR A 484 -64.05 5.85 1.42
C TYR A 484 -63.96 6.11 2.93
N GLU A 485 -62.82 5.83 3.53
CA GLU A 485 -62.61 5.95 4.99
C GLU A 485 -62.28 7.37 5.43
N LEU A 486 -61.64 8.18 4.56
CA LEU A 486 -61.31 9.57 4.82
C LEU A 486 -62.36 10.47 4.15
N ASP A 487 -63.21 11.12 4.94
CA ASP A 487 -64.31 12.01 4.50
C ASP A 487 -63.78 13.38 3.99
N HIS A 488 -62.92 13.35 2.97
CA HIS A 488 -62.32 14.53 2.36
C HIS A 488 -62.48 14.51 0.83
N PRO A 489 -62.44 15.68 0.14
CA PRO A 489 -62.48 15.73 -1.32
C PRO A 489 -61.33 14.94 -1.96
N ALA A 490 -61.64 14.16 -3.00
CA ALA A 490 -60.66 13.31 -3.67
C ALA A 490 -59.45 14.08 -4.23
N GLU A 491 -59.64 15.31 -4.71
CA GLU A 491 -58.53 16.15 -5.19
C GLU A 491 -57.58 16.59 -4.06
N GLU A 492 -58.12 16.91 -2.88
CA GLU A 492 -57.34 17.29 -1.70
C GLU A 492 -56.56 16.10 -1.14
N LEU A 493 -57.20 14.93 -1.05
CA LEU A 493 -56.55 13.67 -0.68
C LEU A 493 -55.42 13.29 -1.64
N HIS A 494 -55.67 13.41 -2.95
CA HIS A 494 -54.67 13.09 -3.97
C HIS A 494 -53.47 14.04 -3.90
N SER A 495 -53.70 15.34 -3.71
CA SER A 495 -52.62 16.31 -3.52
C SER A 495 -51.80 16.03 -2.26
N ALA A 496 -52.48 15.78 -1.13
CA ALA A 496 -51.82 15.51 0.15
C ALA A 496 -50.98 14.22 0.12
N LEU A 497 -51.45 13.16 -0.55
CA LEU A 497 -50.67 11.93 -0.76
C LEU A 497 -49.36 12.23 -1.50
N TRP A 498 -49.39 13.05 -2.55
CA TRP A 498 -48.18 13.36 -3.30
C TRP A 498 -47.20 14.25 -2.52
N ASP A 499 -47.70 15.17 -1.71
CA ASP A 499 -46.85 15.97 -0.81
C ASP A 499 -46.09 15.06 0.16
N LEU A 500 -46.80 14.11 0.81
CA LEU A 500 -46.20 13.14 1.73
C LEU A 500 -45.22 12.21 1.00
N ALA A 501 -45.57 11.75 -0.21
CA ALA A 501 -44.74 10.84 -0.98
C ALA A 501 -43.43 11.51 -1.39
N PHE A 502 -43.45 12.78 -1.81
CA PHE A 502 -42.24 13.49 -2.25
C PHE A 502 -41.33 13.93 -1.10
N VAL A 503 -41.85 14.09 0.12
CA VAL A 503 -41.02 14.26 1.33
C VAL A 503 -40.44 12.91 1.80
N GLY A 504 -40.96 11.80 1.26
CA GLY A 504 -40.47 10.45 1.53
C GLY A 504 -41.08 9.82 2.77
N GLU A 505 -42.21 10.35 3.26
CA GLU A 505 -42.95 9.79 4.40
C GLU A 505 -43.78 8.56 4.01
N ILE A 506 -44.29 8.53 2.78
CA ILE A 506 -45.07 7.42 2.24
C ILE A 506 -44.49 6.96 0.89
N THR A 507 -44.81 5.74 0.48
CA THR A 507 -44.40 5.14 -0.78
C THR A 507 -45.49 4.22 -1.34
N ASN A 508 -45.29 3.72 -2.55
CA ASN A 508 -46.17 2.79 -3.24
C ASN A 508 -45.40 1.52 -3.63
N ASP A 509 -46.09 0.38 -3.68
CA ASP A 509 -45.56 -0.91 -4.10
C ASP A 509 -45.41 -1.03 -5.64
N SER A 510 -45.81 -0.02 -6.39
CA SER A 510 -45.60 0.11 -7.82
C SER A 510 -44.87 1.41 -8.19
N PHE A 511 -44.12 1.37 -9.28
CA PHE A 511 -43.54 2.57 -9.90
C PHE A 511 -44.52 3.24 -10.90
N ALA A 512 -45.59 2.56 -11.28
CA ALA A 512 -46.57 3.04 -12.25
C ALA A 512 -47.25 4.38 -11.88
N PRO A 513 -47.58 4.68 -10.61
CA PRO A 513 -48.19 5.98 -10.24
C PRO A 513 -47.31 7.19 -10.56
N LEU A 514 -45.98 7.02 -10.64
CA LEU A 514 -45.04 8.08 -11.03
C LEU A 514 -45.05 8.35 -12.54
N ARG A 515 -45.56 7.40 -13.35
CA ARG A 515 -45.66 7.55 -14.82
C ARG A 515 -46.99 8.15 -15.26
N ALA A 516 -48.02 8.09 -14.41
CA ALA A 516 -49.34 8.58 -14.75
C ALA A 516 -49.30 10.10 -14.97
N PRO A 517 -49.86 10.62 -16.08
CA PRO A 517 -50.04 12.06 -16.22
C PRO A 517 -50.97 12.55 -15.12
N ARG A 518 -50.54 13.59 -14.41
CA ARG A 518 -51.28 14.20 -13.30
C ARG A 518 -52.04 15.44 -13.73
#